data_AF-A0AB38F863-F1
#
_entry.id   AF-A0AB38F863-F1
#
_cell.length_a   1.000
_cell.length_b   1.000
_cell.length_c   1.000
_cell.angle_alpha   90.00
_cell.angle_beta   90.00
_cell.angle_gamma   90.00
#
_symmetry.space_group_name_H-M   'P 1'
#
loop_
_entity.id
_entity.type
_entity.pdbx_description
1 polymer ?
#
loop_
_entity_poly.entity_id
_entity_poly.type
_entity_poly.pdbx_seq_one_letter_code
_entity_poly.pdbx_strand_id
1 'polypeptide(L)'
;MFKLLIFTLVGVGAQLVDGALGMAFGVTATTLLVFSGVGPAHASAAVHFAEVGTTLASGASHWRFRNIDWALVLRLGVPGAIGAFLGATVLSQLSTAAAVPVTSTILLAIGVYVLLRFSIRPPAVNDARTSPHTAKFLSPLGLFGGFIDASGGGGWGPITTSTLLSRGKTAPRTVIGSVSASEFLVSAAASIGFIFGLGSDFFDNIPIIAGLALGGIIAAPLAAWLVSRVPATLLGTGVGGIIIITNAQKLFKTFDVTGVAATLGYLALVAVWAGLLVVAWRRSRLSAAEAAGDLHRIDAENDTPIESEAPSLEPSTGEKA
;
A
#
# COMPACT_ATOMS: atom_id res chain seq x y z
N MET A 1 -15.63 24.32 -11.62
CA MET A 1 -14.24 24.60 -11.17
C MET A 1 -13.94 24.11 -9.75
N PHE A 2 -14.73 24.46 -8.72
CA PHE A 2 -14.43 24.07 -7.32
C PHE A 2 -14.31 22.55 -7.08
N LYS A 3 -15.23 21.74 -7.63
CA LYS A 3 -15.17 20.26 -7.52
C LYS A 3 -13.86 19.70 -8.12
N LEU A 4 -13.46 20.18 -9.30
CA LEU A 4 -12.23 19.75 -9.98
C LEU A 4 -10.99 20.01 -9.10
N LEU A 5 -10.89 21.21 -8.51
CA LEU A 5 -9.79 21.55 -7.60
C LEU A 5 -9.72 20.62 -6.39
N ILE A 6 -10.87 20.33 -5.75
CA ILE A 6 -10.93 19.39 -4.62
C ILE A 6 -10.43 18.01 -5.04
N PHE A 7 -10.95 17.46 -6.14
CA PHE A 7 -10.56 16.13 -6.59
C PHE A 7 -9.11 16.08 -7.09
N THR A 8 -8.56 17.18 -7.59
CA THR A 8 -7.11 17.30 -7.85
C THR A 8 -6.28 17.23 -6.58
N LEU A 9 -6.67 17.93 -5.52
CA LEU A 9 -5.95 17.81 -4.23
C LEU A 9 -6.06 16.41 -3.63
N VAL A 10 -7.24 15.78 -3.74
CA VAL A 10 -7.43 14.37 -3.35
C VAL A 10 -6.52 13.47 -4.18
N GLY A 11 -6.47 13.64 -5.51
CA GLY A 11 -5.61 12.87 -6.41
C GLY A 11 -4.13 13.03 -6.09
N VAL A 12 -3.68 14.24 -5.74
CA VAL A 12 -2.30 14.49 -5.27
C VAL A 12 -2.02 13.69 -4.00
N GLY A 13 -2.85 13.82 -2.97
CA GLY A 13 -2.65 13.12 -1.70
C GLY A 13 -2.69 11.59 -1.86
N ALA A 14 -3.67 11.10 -2.61
CA ALA A 14 -3.83 9.68 -2.92
C ALA A 14 -2.61 9.13 -3.66
N GLN A 15 -2.10 9.83 -4.68
CA GLN A 15 -0.94 9.35 -5.44
C GLN A 15 0.37 9.47 -4.70
N LEU A 16 0.54 10.46 -3.82
CA LEU A 16 1.73 10.54 -2.98
C LEU A 16 1.85 9.34 -2.05
N VAL A 17 0.73 8.91 -1.47
CA VAL A 17 0.66 7.68 -0.69
C VAL A 17 0.91 6.47 -1.59
N ASP A 18 0.21 6.41 -2.72
CA ASP A 18 0.26 5.26 -3.62
C ASP A 18 1.63 5.02 -4.25
N GLY A 19 2.26 6.03 -4.85
CA GLY A 19 3.61 5.86 -5.40
C GLY A 19 4.70 5.67 -4.33
N ALA A 20 4.47 6.10 -3.09
CA ALA A 20 5.43 5.90 -2.00
C ALA A 20 5.27 4.56 -1.26
N LEU A 21 4.08 3.96 -1.29
CA LEU A 21 3.78 2.70 -0.59
C LEU A 21 3.35 1.54 -1.49
N GLY A 22 3.05 1.80 -2.76
CA GLY A 22 2.42 0.89 -3.71
C GLY A 22 0.99 0.53 -3.33
N MET A 23 0.24 1.46 -2.72
CA MET A 23 -1.12 1.20 -2.23
C MET A 23 -1.93 2.46 -1.92
N ALA A 24 -3.26 2.28 -1.88
CA ALA A 24 -4.26 3.14 -1.25
C ALA A 24 -4.76 4.34 -2.06
N PHE A 25 -4.38 4.52 -3.33
CA PHE A 25 -5.08 5.46 -4.20
C PHE A 25 -6.57 5.12 -4.25
N GLY A 26 -6.89 3.91 -4.73
CA GLY A 26 -8.27 3.49 -4.85
C GLY A 26 -9.04 3.48 -3.53
N VAL A 27 -8.47 2.89 -2.46
CA VAL A 27 -9.17 2.81 -1.16
C VAL A 27 -9.53 4.19 -0.64
N THR A 28 -8.62 5.16 -0.77
CA THR A 28 -8.85 6.54 -0.31
C THR A 28 -9.86 7.25 -1.19
N ALA A 29 -9.68 7.21 -2.51
CA ALA A 29 -10.54 7.91 -3.45
C ALA A 29 -11.96 7.33 -3.46
N THR A 30 -12.12 6.00 -3.53
CA THR A 30 -13.42 5.32 -3.46
C THR A 30 -14.11 5.62 -2.14
N THR A 31 -13.39 5.57 -1.03
CA THR A 31 -14.01 5.86 0.27
C THR A 31 -14.59 7.28 0.31
N LEU A 32 -13.85 8.28 -0.17
CA LEU A 32 -14.31 9.67 -0.24
C LEU A 32 -15.49 9.86 -1.19
N LEU A 33 -15.47 9.19 -2.34
CA LEU A 33 -16.58 9.25 -3.30
C LEU A 33 -17.85 8.62 -2.75
N VAL A 34 -17.75 7.42 -2.18
CA VAL A 34 -18.91 6.76 -1.56
C VAL A 34 -19.38 7.55 -0.33
N PHE A 35 -18.47 8.19 0.41
CA PHE A 35 -18.84 9.10 1.50
C PHE A 35 -19.63 10.31 0.99
N SER A 36 -19.29 10.86 -0.19
CA SER A 36 -20.02 11.96 -0.83
C SER A 36 -21.36 11.55 -1.48
N GLY A 37 -21.77 10.28 -1.34
CA GLY A 37 -23.04 9.76 -1.85
C GLY A 37 -22.96 9.12 -3.24
N VAL A 38 -21.77 8.99 -3.84
CA VAL A 38 -21.59 8.28 -5.11
C VAL A 38 -21.79 6.78 -4.89
N GLY A 39 -22.56 6.13 -5.77
CA GLY A 39 -22.77 4.68 -5.69
C GLY A 39 -21.44 3.90 -5.82
N PRO A 40 -21.26 2.75 -5.13
CA PRO A 40 -19.99 2.03 -5.11
C PRO A 40 -19.45 1.66 -6.49
N ALA A 41 -20.31 1.21 -7.42
CA ALA A 41 -19.91 0.88 -8.79
C ALA A 41 -19.38 2.12 -9.53
N HIS A 42 -20.07 3.26 -9.43
CA HIS A 42 -19.66 4.53 -10.03
C HIS A 42 -18.38 5.08 -9.39
N ALA A 43 -18.24 4.96 -8.07
CA ALA A 43 -17.05 5.37 -7.35
C ALA A 43 -15.83 4.54 -7.78
N SER A 44 -15.98 3.21 -7.81
CA SER A 44 -14.93 2.30 -8.27
C SER A 44 -14.57 2.57 -9.74
N ALA A 45 -15.57 2.74 -10.62
CA ALA A 45 -15.32 3.06 -12.03
C ALA A 45 -14.56 4.37 -12.22
N ALA A 46 -14.95 5.43 -11.51
CA ALA A 46 -14.28 6.72 -11.59
C ALA A 46 -12.83 6.65 -11.12
N VAL A 47 -12.58 5.89 -10.06
CA VAL A 47 -11.24 5.66 -9.51
C VAL A 47 -10.36 4.89 -10.48
N HIS A 48 -10.81 3.73 -10.97
CA HIS A 48 -10.00 2.90 -11.88
C HIS A 48 -9.70 3.63 -13.18
N PHE A 49 -10.65 4.44 -13.69
CA PHE A 49 -10.38 5.23 -14.89
C PHE A 49 -9.37 6.35 -14.65
N ALA A 50 -9.43 7.01 -13.48
CA ALA A 50 -8.39 7.94 -13.09
C ALA A 50 -7.02 7.22 -12.95
N GLU A 51 -7.03 6.03 -12.36
CA GLU A 51 -5.85 5.19 -12.16
C GLU A 51 -5.19 4.76 -13.46
N VAL A 52 -5.89 4.65 -14.59
CA VAL A 52 -5.23 4.41 -15.90
C VAL A 52 -4.16 5.47 -16.16
N GLY A 53 -4.48 6.75 -15.93
CA GLY A 53 -3.55 7.85 -16.10
C GLY A 53 -2.49 7.91 -15.00
N THR A 54 -2.90 7.78 -13.74
CA THR A 54 -1.98 7.94 -12.61
C THR A 54 -1.01 6.77 -12.48
N THR A 55 -1.45 5.54 -12.71
CA THR A 55 -0.60 4.34 -12.68
C THR A 55 0.35 4.27 -13.87
N LEU A 56 -0.05 4.77 -15.04
CA LEU A 56 0.86 4.95 -16.17
C LEU A 56 1.98 5.94 -15.82
N ALA A 57 1.63 7.10 -15.26
CA ALA A 57 2.60 8.10 -14.81
C ALA A 57 3.50 7.57 -13.68
N SER A 58 2.92 6.81 -12.74
CA SER A 58 3.62 6.17 -11.62
C SER A 58 4.59 5.11 -12.13
N GLY A 59 4.14 4.19 -12.99
CA GLY A 59 4.95 3.17 -13.64
C GLY A 59 6.11 3.77 -14.44
N ALA A 60 5.85 4.82 -15.24
CA ALA A 60 6.90 5.54 -15.95
C ALA A 60 7.93 6.17 -15.00
N SER A 61 7.47 6.75 -13.89
CA SER A 61 8.34 7.35 -12.86
C SER A 61 9.19 6.29 -12.15
N HIS A 62 8.60 5.18 -11.71
CA HIS A 62 9.32 4.07 -11.10
C HIS A 62 10.31 3.39 -12.06
N TRP A 63 9.94 3.27 -13.34
CA TRP A 63 10.85 2.81 -14.39
C TRP A 63 12.09 3.71 -14.48
N ARG A 64 11.88 5.04 -14.51
CA ARG A 64 12.96 6.03 -14.56
C ARG A 64 13.90 5.96 -13.35
N PHE A 65 13.39 5.56 -12.19
CA PHE A 65 14.17 5.31 -10.96
C PHE A 65 14.71 3.88 -10.83
N ARG A 66 14.53 3.00 -11.83
CA ARG A 66 14.95 1.59 -11.81
C ARG A 66 14.36 0.80 -10.64
N ASN A 67 13.09 1.09 -10.35
CA ASN A 67 12.31 0.43 -9.29
C ASN A 67 11.41 -0.69 -9.83
N ILE A 68 11.62 -1.17 -11.07
CA ILE A 68 10.73 -2.15 -11.70
C ILE A 68 11.47 -3.45 -12.00
N ASP A 69 10.84 -4.55 -11.61
CA ASP A 69 11.07 -5.89 -12.13
C ASP A 69 9.93 -6.26 -13.10
N TRP A 70 10.23 -6.25 -14.40
CA TRP A 70 9.25 -6.53 -15.45
C TRP A 70 8.69 -7.95 -15.41
N ALA A 71 9.45 -8.92 -14.88
CA ALA A 71 8.92 -10.27 -14.72
C ALA A 71 7.84 -10.32 -13.64
N LEU A 72 8.02 -9.57 -12.54
CA LEU A 72 6.99 -9.38 -11.53
C LEU A 72 5.77 -8.68 -12.16
N VAL A 73 5.99 -7.60 -12.91
CA VAL A 73 4.92 -6.82 -13.55
C VAL A 73 3.98 -7.71 -14.36
N LEU A 74 4.55 -8.53 -15.26
CA LEU A 74 3.73 -9.36 -16.14
C LEU A 74 3.08 -10.54 -15.40
N ARG A 75 3.82 -11.21 -14.50
CA ARG A 75 3.32 -12.40 -13.79
C ARG A 75 2.23 -12.09 -12.77
N LEU A 76 2.20 -10.86 -12.26
CA LEU A 76 1.20 -10.36 -11.33
C LEU A 76 0.09 -9.59 -12.05
N GLY A 77 0.47 -8.64 -12.93
CA GLY A 77 -0.45 -7.70 -13.58
C GLY A 77 -1.36 -8.32 -14.62
N VAL A 78 -0.90 -9.29 -15.43
CA VAL A 78 -1.77 -9.97 -16.42
C VAL A 78 -2.92 -10.74 -15.75
N PRO A 79 -2.68 -11.65 -14.79
CA PRO A 79 -3.77 -12.28 -14.06
C PRO A 79 -4.57 -11.27 -13.23
N GLY A 80 -3.92 -10.21 -12.73
CA GLY A 80 -4.61 -9.08 -12.09
C GLY A 80 -5.63 -8.39 -12.98
N ALA A 81 -5.28 -8.11 -14.24
CA ALA A 81 -6.18 -7.53 -15.22
C ALA A 81 -7.42 -8.40 -15.46
N ILE A 82 -7.24 -9.73 -15.55
CA ILE A 82 -8.36 -10.68 -15.66
C ILE A 82 -9.25 -10.59 -14.42
N GLY A 83 -8.66 -10.60 -13.23
CA GLY A 83 -9.39 -10.47 -11.97
C GLY A 83 -10.18 -9.17 -11.89
N ALA A 84 -9.56 -8.07 -12.28
CA ALA A 84 -10.15 -6.73 -12.25
C ALA A 84 -11.33 -6.59 -13.21
N PHE A 85 -11.21 -7.12 -14.43
CA PHE A 85 -12.32 -7.17 -15.37
C PHE A 85 -13.51 -7.96 -14.79
N LEU A 86 -13.26 -9.12 -14.18
CA LEU A 86 -14.30 -9.92 -13.53
C LEU A 86 -14.92 -9.19 -12.32
N GLY A 87 -14.10 -8.55 -11.49
CA GLY A 87 -14.56 -7.78 -10.33
C GLY A 87 -15.42 -6.57 -10.74
N ALA A 88 -15.03 -5.86 -11.80
CA ALA A 88 -15.80 -4.75 -12.37
C ALA A 88 -17.14 -5.24 -12.93
N THR A 89 -17.13 -6.38 -13.62
CA THR A 89 -18.36 -7.00 -14.16
C THR A 89 -19.32 -7.38 -13.03
N VAL A 90 -18.82 -8.00 -11.96
CA VAL A 90 -19.63 -8.37 -10.79
C VAL A 90 -20.20 -7.12 -10.11
N LEU A 91 -19.36 -6.12 -9.82
CA LEU A 91 -19.82 -4.92 -9.12
C LEU A 91 -20.86 -4.13 -9.92
N SER A 92 -20.70 -4.08 -11.24
CA SER A 92 -21.64 -3.37 -12.13
C SER A 92 -23.02 -4.05 -12.20
N GLN A 93 -23.10 -5.35 -11.90
CA GLN A 93 -24.36 -6.10 -11.90
C GLN A 93 -25.05 -6.09 -10.52
N LEU A 94 -24.38 -5.63 -9.47
CA LEU A 94 -24.98 -5.54 -8.13
C LEU A 94 -25.89 -4.30 -8.05
N SER A 95 -27.06 -4.46 -7.44
CA SER A 95 -27.87 -3.31 -7.06
C SER A 95 -27.12 -2.43 -6.06
N THR A 96 -27.35 -1.12 -6.09
CA THR A 96 -26.71 -0.18 -5.15
C THR A 96 -26.94 -0.58 -3.69
N ALA A 97 -28.12 -1.10 -3.35
CA ALA A 97 -28.46 -1.58 -2.02
C ALA A 97 -27.59 -2.77 -1.57
N ALA A 98 -27.24 -3.68 -2.48
CA ALA A 98 -26.34 -4.81 -2.20
C ALA A 98 -24.85 -4.42 -2.26
N ALA A 99 -24.48 -3.51 -3.18
CA ALA A 99 -23.10 -3.08 -3.37
C ALA A 99 -22.54 -2.30 -2.18
N VAL A 100 -23.36 -1.42 -1.56
CA VAL A 100 -22.91 -0.57 -0.43
C VAL A 100 -22.35 -1.38 0.74
N PRO A 101 -23.06 -2.37 1.32
CA PRO A 101 -22.53 -3.15 2.44
C PRO A 101 -21.35 -4.04 2.04
N VAL A 102 -21.35 -4.61 0.82
CA VAL A 102 -20.26 -5.45 0.32
C VAL A 102 -18.97 -4.63 0.19
N THR A 103 -19.00 -3.53 -0.56
CA THR A 103 -17.83 -2.68 -0.78
C THR A 103 -17.35 -2.05 0.53
N SER A 104 -18.25 -1.61 1.40
CA SER A 104 -17.86 -1.03 2.71
C SER A 104 -17.18 -2.06 3.62
N THR A 105 -17.64 -3.32 3.58
CA THR A 105 -17.01 -4.42 4.34
C THR A 105 -15.62 -4.74 3.81
N ILE A 106 -15.45 -4.79 2.48
CA ILE A 106 -14.15 -4.98 1.84
C ILE A 106 -13.19 -3.85 2.21
N LEU A 107 -13.62 -2.59 2.07
CA LEU A 107 -12.82 -1.41 2.40
C LEU A 107 -12.43 -1.37 3.89
N LEU A 108 -13.36 -1.72 4.79
CA LEU A 108 -13.05 -1.80 6.22
C LEU A 108 -12.04 -2.93 6.51
N ALA A 109 -12.24 -4.12 5.97
CA ALA A 109 -11.34 -5.25 6.17
C ALA A 109 -9.92 -4.92 5.67
N ILE A 110 -9.83 -4.26 4.52
CA ILE A 110 -8.58 -3.72 3.98
C ILE A 110 -7.98 -2.68 4.94
N GLY A 111 -8.76 -1.71 5.41
CA GLY A 111 -8.28 -0.68 6.33
C GLY A 111 -7.73 -1.27 7.64
N VAL A 112 -8.44 -2.22 8.23
CA VAL A 112 -8.00 -2.96 9.43
C VAL A 112 -6.72 -3.74 9.15
N TYR A 113 -6.67 -4.49 8.04
CA TYR A 113 -5.50 -5.25 7.66
C TYR A 113 -4.27 -4.35 7.49
N VAL A 114 -4.41 -3.23 6.77
CA VAL A 114 -3.34 -2.25 6.55
C VAL A 114 -2.86 -1.65 7.87
N LEU A 115 -3.80 -1.18 8.71
CA LEU A 115 -3.47 -0.58 10.00
C LEU A 115 -2.68 -1.56 10.90
N LEU A 116 -3.17 -2.81 11.02
CA LEU A 116 -2.52 -3.82 11.84
C LEU A 116 -1.18 -4.26 11.27
N ARG A 117 -1.11 -4.47 9.96
CA ARG A 117 0.12 -4.90 9.27
C ARG A 117 1.24 -3.91 9.52
N PHE A 118 1.03 -2.63 9.20
CA PHE A 118 2.08 -1.64 9.29
C PHE A 118 2.39 -1.22 10.72
N SER A 119 1.42 -1.27 11.64
CA SER A 119 1.69 -0.93 13.04
C SER A 119 2.46 -2.03 13.79
N ILE A 120 2.19 -3.30 13.48
CA ILE A 120 2.72 -4.45 14.26
C ILE A 120 3.96 -5.05 13.60
N ARG A 121 3.95 -5.22 12.28
CA ARG A 121 5.00 -5.92 11.54
C ARG A 121 5.54 -5.02 10.43
N PRO A 122 6.64 -4.28 10.63
CA PRO A 122 7.23 -3.50 9.56
C PRO A 122 7.68 -4.38 8.37
N PRO A 123 7.87 -3.81 7.17
CA PRO A 123 8.39 -4.53 6.02
C PRO A 123 9.76 -5.15 6.34
N ALA A 124 9.97 -6.39 5.92
CA ALA A 124 11.29 -7.02 6.02
C ALA A 124 12.23 -6.37 5.00
N VAL A 125 13.44 -6.04 5.45
CA VAL A 125 14.45 -5.36 4.62
C VAL A 125 15.15 -6.39 3.77
N ASN A 126 15.08 -6.20 2.45
CA ASN A 126 15.84 -6.97 1.47
C ASN A 126 16.29 -5.99 0.37
N ASP A 127 17.38 -6.31 -0.31
CA ASP A 127 17.96 -5.47 -1.37
C ASP A 127 17.84 -6.09 -2.77
N ALA A 128 17.29 -7.31 -2.87
CA ALA A 128 17.09 -8.00 -4.14
C ALA A 128 16.23 -7.16 -5.10
N ARG A 129 16.80 -6.82 -6.26
CA ARG A 129 16.14 -6.03 -7.33
C ARG A 129 15.35 -6.87 -8.32
N THR A 130 15.56 -8.18 -8.28
CA THR A 130 14.79 -9.16 -9.02
C THR A 130 14.05 -10.02 -8.02
N SER A 131 12.77 -10.19 -8.26
CA SER A 131 11.88 -10.94 -7.41
C SER A 131 12.08 -12.43 -7.64
N PRO A 132 12.38 -13.24 -6.61
CA PRO A 132 12.46 -14.69 -6.75
C PRO A 132 11.07 -15.34 -6.85
N HIS A 133 9.99 -14.55 -6.80
CA HIS A 133 8.62 -15.04 -6.84
C HIS A 133 8.26 -15.56 -8.24
N THR A 134 7.72 -16.78 -8.27
CA THR A 134 7.30 -17.46 -9.50
C THR A 134 5.86 -17.13 -9.85
N ALA A 135 5.45 -17.42 -11.09
CA ALA A 135 4.07 -17.27 -11.54
C ALA A 135 3.08 -18.08 -10.68
N LYS A 136 3.47 -19.25 -10.16
CA LYS A 136 2.63 -20.07 -9.27
C LYS A 136 2.17 -19.31 -8.02
N PHE A 137 2.98 -18.35 -7.54
CA PHE A 137 2.63 -17.50 -6.42
C PHE A 137 2.00 -16.18 -6.88
N LEU A 138 2.58 -15.53 -7.89
CA LEU A 138 2.15 -14.20 -8.33
C LEU A 138 0.80 -14.22 -9.05
N SER A 139 0.50 -15.25 -9.83
CA SER A 139 -0.73 -15.29 -10.62
C SER A 139 -2.02 -15.39 -9.79
N PRO A 140 -2.15 -16.30 -8.81
CA PRO A 140 -3.34 -16.32 -7.95
C PRO A 140 -3.44 -15.05 -7.09
N LEU A 141 -2.30 -14.52 -6.63
CA LEU A 141 -2.27 -13.25 -5.89
C LEU A 141 -2.77 -12.08 -6.74
N GLY A 142 -2.31 -12.00 -8.00
CA GLY A 142 -2.73 -10.98 -8.95
C GLY A 142 -4.22 -11.10 -9.26
N LEU A 143 -4.68 -12.29 -9.63
CA LEU A 143 -6.10 -12.55 -9.94
C LEU A 143 -7.02 -12.13 -8.79
N PHE A 144 -6.71 -12.58 -7.57
CA PHE A 144 -7.50 -12.21 -6.39
C PHE A 144 -7.39 -10.72 -6.06
N GLY A 145 -6.17 -10.18 -6.13
CA GLY A 145 -5.91 -8.75 -5.91
C GLY A 145 -6.72 -7.87 -6.84
N GLY A 146 -6.69 -8.13 -8.15
CA GLY A 146 -7.45 -7.38 -9.15
C GLY A 146 -8.96 -7.51 -8.98
N PHE A 147 -9.46 -8.71 -8.66
CA PHE A 147 -10.89 -8.90 -8.39
C PHE A 147 -11.38 -8.05 -7.22
N ILE A 148 -10.66 -8.08 -6.09
CA ILE A 148 -10.98 -7.26 -4.92
C ILE A 148 -10.72 -5.77 -5.22
N ASP A 149 -9.80 -5.46 -6.11
CA ASP A 149 -9.53 -4.08 -6.54
C ASP A 149 -10.74 -3.44 -7.18
N ALA A 150 -11.29 -4.06 -8.22
CA ALA A 150 -12.46 -3.54 -8.92
C ALA A 150 -13.75 -3.63 -8.07
N SER A 151 -13.97 -4.73 -7.36
CA SER A 151 -15.20 -4.92 -6.57
C SER A 151 -15.22 -4.13 -5.25
N GLY A 152 -14.05 -3.88 -4.67
CA GLY A 152 -13.86 -3.10 -3.45
C GLY A 152 -13.51 -1.64 -3.68
N GLY A 153 -13.10 -1.27 -4.90
CA GLY A 153 -12.63 0.07 -5.26
C GLY A 153 -11.27 0.44 -4.67
N GLY A 154 -10.27 -0.46 -4.69
CA GLY A 154 -8.90 -0.14 -4.25
C GLY A 154 -8.11 -1.25 -3.53
N GLY A 155 -8.51 -2.51 -3.66
CA GLY A 155 -7.84 -3.67 -3.07
C GLY A 155 -6.44 -4.02 -3.60
N TRP A 156 -6.00 -3.48 -4.75
CA TRP A 156 -4.77 -3.93 -5.42
C TRP A 156 -3.54 -3.86 -4.52
N GLY A 157 -3.13 -2.66 -4.11
CA GLY A 157 -1.96 -2.44 -3.27
C GLY A 157 -2.03 -3.10 -1.88
N PRO A 158 -3.13 -2.96 -1.12
CA PRO A 158 -3.29 -3.63 0.17
C PRO A 158 -3.11 -5.15 0.09
N ILE A 159 -3.60 -5.80 -0.97
CA ILE A 159 -3.43 -7.24 -1.14
C ILE A 159 -2.03 -7.57 -1.67
N THR A 160 -1.62 -6.97 -2.78
CA THR A 160 -0.41 -7.38 -3.51
C THR A 160 0.86 -6.84 -2.86
N THR A 161 0.97 -5.52 -2.69
CA THR A 161 2.14 -4.87 -2.08
C THR A 161 2.36 -5.34 -0.66
N SER A 162 1.33 -5.36 0.19
CA SER A 162 1.49 -5.81 1.58
C SER A 162 1.93 -7.28 1.66
N THR A 163 1.38 -8.14 0.79
CA THR A 163 1.77 -9.54 0.72
C THR A 163 3.23 -9.68 0.30
N LEU A 164 3.66 -9.00 -0.77
CA LEU A 164 5.03 -9.06 -1.26
C LEU A 164 6.04 -8.47 -0.26
N LEU A 165 5.72 -7.34 0.36
CA LEU A 165 6.53 -6.75 1.43
C LEU A 165 6.61 -7.65 2.67
N SER A 166 5.56 -8.45 2.96
CA SER A 166 5.58 -9.43 4.05
C SER A 166 6.45 -10.64 3.77
N ARG A 167 6.66 -10.99 2.50
CA ARG A 167 7.58 -12.07 2.12
C ARG A 167 9.03 -11.67 2.31
N GLY A 168 9.36 -10.37 2.24
CA GLY A 168 10.70 -9.88 2.53
C GLY A 168 11.78 -10.40 1.58
N LYS A 169 11.40 -10.83 0.37
CA LYS A 169 12.33 -11.45 -0.60
C LYS A 169 12.80 -10.51 -1.71
N THR A 170 12.21 -9.32 -1.78
CA THR A 170 12.44 -8.33 -2.84
C THR A 170 12.50 -6.96 -2.20
N ALA A 171 13.34 -6.07 -2.72
CA ALA A 171 13.49 -4.73 -2.20
C ALA A 171 12.16 -3.96 -2.18
N PRO A 172 11.79 -3.27 -1.09
CA PRO A 172 10.50 -2.58 -0.98
C PRO A 172 10.19 -1.64 -2.15
N ARG A 173 11.16 -0.80 -2.53
CA ARG A 173 11.04 0.10 -3.71
C ARG A 173 10.80 -0.65 -5.02
N THR A 174 11.36 -1.86 -5.17
CA THR A 174 11.16 -2.71 -6.34
C THR A 174 9.78 -3.36 -6.32
N VAL A 175 9.31 -3.82 -5.16
CA VAL A 175 7.93 -4.31 -4.99
C VAL A 175 6.96 -3.20 -5.36
N ILE A 176 7.10 -2.03 -4.75
CA ILE A 176 6.22 -0.88 -4.95
C ILE A 176 6.20 -0.48 -6.42
N GLY A 177 7.37 -0.25 -7.03
CA GLY A 177 7.42 0.16 -8.44
C GLY A 177 6.87 -0.87 -9.41
N SER A 178 7.08 -2.16 -9.15
CA SER A 178 6.54 -3.23 -10.00
C SER A 178 5.03 -3.42 -9.81
N VAL A 179 4.52 -3.26 -8.59
CA VAL A 179 3.08 -3.35 -8.32
C VAL A 179 2.35 -2.15 -8.92
N SER A 180 2.85 -0.92 -8.75
CA SER A 180 2.26 0.26 -9.38
C SER A 180 2.31 0.20 -10.91
N ALA A 181 3.38 -0.35 -11.49
CA ALA A 181 3.42 -0.57 -12.95
C ALA A 181 2.46 -1.67 -13.42
N SER A 182 2.24 -2.72 -12.62
CA SER A 182 1.23 -3.75 -12.90
C SER A 182 -0.19 -3.19 -12.86
N GLU A 183 -0.43 -2.23 -11.97
CA GLU A 183 -1.73 -1.60 -11.73
C GLU A 183 -2.26 -0.86 -12.96
N PHE A 184 -1.39 -0.45 -13.88
CA PHE A 184 -1.83 0.04 -15.19
C PHE A 184 -2.63 -1.00 -15.96
N LEU A 185 -2.21 -2.27 -15.96
CA LEU A 185 -2.94 -3.35 -16.62
C LEU A 185 -4.27 -3.62 -15.91
N VAL A 186 -4.26 -3.57 -14.58
CA VAL A 186 -5.41 -3.83 -13.70
C VAL A 186 -6.47 -2.75 -13.87
N SER A 187 -6.08 -1.48 -13.75
CA SER A 187 -6.95 -0.30 -13.88
C SER A 187 -7.51 -0.17 -15.30
N ALA A 188 -6.72 -0.45 -16.34
CA ALA A 188 -7.21 -0.49 -17.71
C ALA A 188 -8.28 -1.58 -17.91
N ALA A 189 -8.04 -2.79 -17.41
CA ALA A 189 -9.00 -3.88 -17.53
C ALA A 189 -10.27 -3.65 -16.70
N ALA A 190 -10.15 -3.13 -15.48
CA ALA A 190 -11.29 -2.70 -14.67
C ALA A 190 -12.11 -1.63 -15.39
N SER A 191 -11.44 -0.61 -15.95
CA SER A 191 -12.08 0.47 -16.71
C SER A 191 -12.87 -0.08 -17.90
N ILE A 192 -12.31 -1.02 -18.66
CA ILE A 192 -13.03 -1.68 -19.75
C ILE A 192 -14.25 -2.44 -19.21
N GLY A 193 -14.10 -3.17 -18.10
CA GLY A 193 -15.22 -3.88 -17.45
C GLY A 193 -16.34 -2.95 -17.01
N PHE A 194 -16.01 -1.79 -16.41
CA PHE A 194 -17.00 -0.78 -16.01
C PHE A 194 -17.65 -0.07 -17.18
N ILE A 195 -16.92 0.18 -18.28
CA ILE A 195 -17.52 0.75 -19.50
C ILE A 195 -18.61 -0.19 -20.04
N PHE A 196 -18.34 -1.49 -20.08
CA PHE A 196 -19.37 -2.47 -20.50
C PHE A 196 -20.49 -2.64 -19.48
N GLY A 197 -20.17 -2.57 -18.19
CA GLY A 197 -21.13 -2.79 -17.11
C GLY A 197 -22.07 -1.61 -16.83
N LEU A 198 -21.58 -0.37 -16.92
CA LEU A 198 -22.30 0.86 -16.57
C LEU A 198 -22.79 1.64 -17.80
N GLY A 199 -22.22 1.42 -18.99
CA GLY A 199 -22.64 2.11 -20.21
C GLY A 199 -22.47 3.63 -20.13
N SER A 200 -23.54 4.38 -20.45
CA SER A 200 -23.52 5.86 -20.49
C SER A 200 -23.36 6.52 -19.12
N ASP A 201 -23.81 5.87 -18.05
CA ASP A 201 -23.82 6.42 -16.68
C ASP A 201 -22.38 6.62 -16.14
N PHE A 202 -21.42 5.96 -16.76
CA PHE A 202 -20.00 6.16 -16.54
C PHE A 202 -19.56 7.63 -16.73
N PHE A 203 -20.10 8.32 -17.74
CA PHE A 203 -19.65 9.66 -18.14
C PHE A 203 -20.15 10.78 -17.22
N ASP A 204 -21.06 10.49 -16.29
CA ASP A 204 -21.58 11.49 -15.36
C ASP A 204 -20.52 11.97 -14.34
N ASN A 205 -19.44 11.19 -14.17
CA ASN A 205 -18.40 11.45 -13.18
C ASN A 205 -17.10 12.02 -13.78
N ILE A 206 -17.12 12.49 -15.03
CA ILE A 206 -15.92 12.98 -15.73
C ILE A 206 -15.14 14.07 -14.95
N PRO A 207 -15.76 15.06 -14.30
CA PRO A 207 -15.00 16.04 -13.51
C PRO A 207 -14.27 15.45 -12.31
N ILE A 208 -14.80 14.38 -11.71
CA ILE A 208 -14.17 13.66 -10.60
C ILE A 208 -12.95 12.91 -11.13
N ILE A 209 -13.16 12.14 -12.20
CA ILE A 209 -12.13 11.36 -12.89
C ILE A 209 -10.97 12.26 -13.30
N ALA A 210 -11.26 13.36 -14.00
CA ALA A 210 -10.27 14.31 -14.47
C ALA A 210 -9.51 14.97 -13.31
N GLY A 211 -10.21 15.31 -12.22
CA GLY A 211 -9.59 15.89 -11.03
C GLY A 211 -8.59 14.92 -10.41
N LEU A 212 -9.03 13.70 -10.10
CA LEU A 212 -8.21 12.63 -9.53
C LEU A 212 -7.00 12.30 -10.42
N ALA A 213 -7.23 12.12 -11.72
CA ALA A 213 -6.18 11.80 -12.69
C ALA A 213 -5.14 12.92 -12.78
N LEU A 214 -5.57 14.18 -12.91
CA LEU A 214 -4.67 15.33 -12.99
C LEU A 214 -3.79 15.44 -11.74
N GLY A 215 -4.40 15.34 -10.56
CA GLY A 215 -3.68 15.40 -9.29
C GLY A 215 -2.67 14.27 -9.16
N GLY A 216 -3.08 13.04 -9.50
CA GLY A 216 -2.20 11.89 -9.40
C GLY A 216 -1.05 11.95 -10.41
N ILE A 217 -1.30 12.28 -11.67
CA ILE A 217 -0.25 12.40 -12.69
C ILE A 217 0.83 13.41 -12.26
N ILE A 218 0.43 14.55 -11.68
CA ILE A 218 1.36 15.57 -11.17
C ILE A 218 2.18 15.03 -10.00
N ALA A 219 1.57 14.27 -9.10
CA ALA A 219 2.21 13.75 -7.90
C ALA A 219 3.07 12.50 -8.13
N ALA A 220 2.82 11.73 -9.19
CA ALA A 220 3.48 10.45 -9.45
C ALA A 220 5.02 10.50 -9.48
N PRO A 221 5.69 11.49 -10.13
CA PRO A 221 7.15 11.57 -10.10
C PRO A 221 7.71 11.83 -8.70
N LEU A 222 7.04 12.69 -7.92
CA LEU A 222 7.41 12.99 -6.55
C LEU A 222 7.22 11.76 -5.65
N ALA A 223 6.11 11.03 -5.81
CA ALA A 223 5.81 9.82 -5.06
C ALA A 223 6.87 8.73 -5.31
N ALA A 224 7.23 8.48 -6.57
CA ALA A 224 8.25 7.49 -6.94
C ALA A 224 9.65 7.82 -6.40
N TRP A 225 9.96 9.12 -6.26
CA TRP A 225 11.19 9.59 -5.62
C TRP A 225 11.14 9.47 -4.08
N LEU A 226 9.95 9.58 -3.49
CA LEU A 226 9.73 9.55 -2.04
C LEU A 226 9.79 8.13 -1.45
N VAL A 227 9.56 7.10 -2.28
CA VAL A 227 9.53 5.67 -1.89
C VAL A 227 10.73 5.21 -1.06
N SER A 228 11.91 5.81 -1.28
CA SER A 228 13.14 5.44 -0.57
C SER A 228 13.49 6.35 0.60
N ARG A 229 12.64 7.34 0.93
CA ARG A 229 12.91 8.35 1.96
C ARG A 229 11.90 8.38 3.10
N VAL A 230 10.70 7.86 2.88
CA VAL A 230 9.66 7.88 3.90
C VAL A 230 9.47 6.49 4.51
N PRO A 231 9.46 6.37 5.85
CA PRO A 231 9.19 5.09 6.52
C PRO A 231 7.80 4.58 6.14
N ALA A 232 7.74 3.42 5.48
CA ALA A 232 6.48 2.82 5.05
C ALA A 232 5.50 2.58 6.22
N THR A 233 6.04 2.35 7.42
CA THR A 233 5.32 2.19 8.68
C THR A 233 4.43 3.40 8.99
N LEU A 234 4.96 4.62 8.84
CA LEU A 234 4.23 5.86 9.16
C LEU A 234 3.07 6.10 8.20
N LEU A 235 3.35 6.01 6.89
CA LEU A 235 2.33 6.22 5.87
C LEU A 235 1.25 5.13 5.94
N GLY A 236 1.64 3.86 6.10
CA GLY A 236 0.70 2.74 6.18
C GLY A 236 -0.23 2.84 7.40
N THR A 237 0.30 3.16 8.59
CA THR A 237 -0.50 3.39 9.80
C THR A 237 -1.42 4.61 9.67
N GLY A 238 -0.93 5.71 9.07
CA GLY A 238 -1.75 6.90 8.81
C GLY A 238 -2.94 6.59 7.91
N VAL A 239 -2.67 5.98 6.76
CA VAL A 239 -3.67 5.65 5.75
C VAL A 239 -4.68 4.63 6.24
N GLY A 240 -4.21 3.55 6.90
CA GLY A 240 -5.09 2.55 7.50
C GLY A 240 -6.10 3.14 8.47
N GLY A 241 -5.69 4.09 9.32
CA GLY A 241 -6.61 4.76 10.24
C GLY A 241 -7.62 5.67 9.54
N ILE A 242 -7.21 6.43 8.53
CA ILE A 242 -8.13 7.26 7.73
C ILE A 242 -9.21 6.37 7.10
N ILE A 243 -8.84 5.23 6.52
CA ILE A 243 -9.78 4.29 5.90
C ILE A 243 -10.78 3.75 6.92
N ILE A 244 -10.33 3.37 8.11
CA ILE A 244 -11.20 2.84 9.17
C ILE A 244 -12.18 3.92 9.64
N ILE A 245 -11.70 5.13 9.95
CA ILE A 245 -12.55 6.21 10.48
C ILE A 245 -13.63 6.61 9.48
N THR A 246 -13.27 6.71 8.20
CA THR A 246 -14.19 7.13 7.13
C THR A 246 -15.22 6.07 6.78
N ASN A 247 -14.89 4.77 6.90
CA ASN A 247 -15.84 3.68 6.65
C ASN A 247 -16.62 3.23 7.89
N ALA A 248 -16.12 3.47 9.11
CA ALA A 248 -16.84 3.18 10.36
C ALA A 248 -18.20 3.90 10.41
N GLN A 249 -18.31 5.10 9.82
CA GLN A 249 -19.58 5.86 9.79
C GLN A 249 -20.71 5.06 9.16
N LYS A 250 -20.39 4.42 8.03
CA LYS A 250 -21.39 3.71 7.24
C LYS A 250 -21.88 2.50 8.02
N LEU A 251 -20.97 1.78 8.67
CA LEU A 251 -21.33 0.63 9.50
C LEU A 251 -22.13 1.05 10.73
N PHE A 252 -21.75 2.12 11.43
CA PHE A 252 -22.54 2.65 12.54
C PHE A 252 -23.94 3.02 12.08
N LYS A 253 -24.08 3.67 10.92
CA LYS A 253 -25.39 3.97 10.33
C LYS A 253 -26.16 2.71 9.93
N THR A 254 -25.50 1.70 9.37
CA THR A 254 -26.12 0.43 8.95
C THR A 254 -26.61 -0.38 10.15
N PHE A 255 -25.89 -0.35 11.27
CA PHE A 255 -26.25 -1.05 12.51
C PHE A 255 -27.03 -0.17 13.51
N ASP A 256 -27.52 0.99 13.06
CA ASP A 256 -28.30 1.95 13.84
C ASP A 256 -27.62 2.40 15.16
N VAL A 257 -26.28 2.39 15.17
CA VAL A 257 -25.46 2.94 16.25
C VAL A 257 -25.46 4.45 16.09
N THR A 258 -26.19 5.15 16.95
CA THR A 258 -26.40 6.60 16.88
C THR A 258 -26.12 7.30 18.22
N GLY A 259 -26.12 8.64 18.21
CA GLY A 259 -25.96 9.47 19.40
C GLY A 259 -24.63 9.23 20.13
N VAL A 260 -24.70 9.15 21.46
CA VAL A 260 -23.52 9.03 22.34
C VAL A 260 -22.69 7.78 22.02
N ALA A 261 -23.33 6.65 21.71
CA ALA A 261 -22.62 5.41 21.40
C ALA A 261 -21.77 5.56 20.13
N ALA A 262 -22.30 6.20 19.09
CA ALA A 262 -21.54 6.49 17.87
C ALA A 262 -20.37 7.46 18.14
N THR A 263 -20.62 8.51 18.92
CA THR A 263 -19.56 9.47 19.30
C THR A 263 -18.44 8.81 20.08
N LEU A 264 -18.76 7.98 21.09
CA LEU A 264 -17.76 7.25 21.86
C LEU A 264 -16.98 6.25 21.00
N GLY A 265 -17.67 5.53 20.11
CA GLY A 265 -17.02 4.64 19.14
C GLY A 265 -16.03 5.39 18.24
N TYR A 266 -16.43 6.56 17.75
CA TYR A 266 -15.55 7.43 16.96
C TYR A 266 -14.33 7.93 17.72
N LEU A 267 -14.53 8.43 18.93
CA LEU A 267 -13.44 8.90 19.78
C LEU A 267 -12.45 7.76 20.10
N ALA A 268 -12.96 6.55 20.35
CA ALA A 268 -12.12 5.38 20.56
C ALA A 268 -11.28 5.04 19.32
N LEU A 269 -11.88 5.03 18.12
CA LEU A 269 -11.15 4.80 16.87
C LEU A 269 -10.05 5.83 16.64
N VAL A 270 -10.35 7.11 16.86
CA VAL A 270 -9.38 8.21 16.72
C VAL A 270 -8.26 8.07 17.75
N ALA A 271 -8.58 7.75 19.00
CA ALA A 271 -7.58 7.56 20.06
C ALA A 271 -6.65 6.38 19.78
N VAL A 272 -7.20 5.24 19.34
CA VAL A 272 -6.41 4.07 18.93
C VAL A 272 -5.51 4.41 17.76
N TRP A 273 -6.04 5.08 16.73
CA TRP A 273 -5.25 5.49 15.56
C TRP A 273 -4.11 6.44 15.94
N ALA A 274 -4.38 7.46 16.76
CA ALA A 274 -3.37 8.39 17.24
C ALA A 274 -2.28 7.67 18.04
N GLY A 275 -2.66 6.73 18.92
CA GLY A 275 -1.71 5.90 19.67
C GLY A 275 -0.81 5.08 18.74
N LEU A 276 -1.38 4.41 17.74
CA LEU A 276 -0.62 3.62 16.76
C LEU A 276 0.29 4.50 15.89
N LEU A 277 -0.14 5.70 15.52
CA LEU A 277 0.69 6.67 14.80
C LEU A 277 1.89 7.12 15.64
N VAL A 278 1.69 7.40 16.93
CA VAL A 278 2.80 7.75 17.85
C VAL A 278 3.78 6.59 17.97
N VAL A 279 3.28 5.35 18.07
CA VAL A 279 4.13 4.15 18.12
C VAL A 279 4.92 3.99 16.81
N ALA A 280 4.26 4.11 15.66
CA ALA A 280 4.90 4.03 14.34
C ALA A 280 5.96 5.13 14.16
N TRP A 281 5.68 6.35 14.63
CA TRP A 281 6.61 7.46 14.60
C TRP A 281 7.84 7.21 15.47
N ARG A 282 7.65 6.77 16.72
CA ARG A 282 8.77 6.42 17.61
C ARG A 282 9.63 5.32 17.00
N ARG A 283 9.01 4.26 16.47
CA ARG A 283 9.72 3.16 15.79
C ARG A 283 10.47 3.62 14.55
N SER A 284 9.92 4.56 13.79
CA SER A 284 10.56 5.10 12.59
C SER A 284 11.80 5.96 12.87
N ARG A 285 11.97 6.43 14.12
CA ARG A 285 13.15 7.17 14.58
C ARG A 285 14.22 6.30 15.22
N LEU A 286 13.92 5.03 15.50
CA LEU A 286 14.91 4.04 15.92
C LEU A 286 15.73 3.60 14.70
N SER A 287 17.04 3.41 14.87
CA SER A 287 17.92 2.86 13.83
C SER A 287 17.37 1.51 13.35
N ALA A 288 17.63 1.14 12.09
CA ALA A 288 17.27 -0.17 11.55
C ALA A 288 17.80 -1.34 12.41
N ALA A 289 18.94 -1.14 13.09
CA ALA A 289 19.52 -2.09 14.04
C ALA A 289 18.77 -2.14 15.39
N GLU A 290 18.33 -0.99 15.91
CA GLU A 290 17.58 -0.89 17.17
C GLU A 290 16.13 -1.39 17.02
N ALA A 291 15.54 -1.18 15.84
CA ALA A 291 14.20 -1.67 15.51
C ALA A 291 14.15 -3.20 15.31
N ALA A 292 15.28 -3.84 14.99
CA ALA A 292 15.42 -5.28 14.82
C ALA A 292 15.68 -6.05 16.13
N GLY A 293 15.97 -5.35 17.23
CA GLY A 293 16.17 -5.97 18.55
C GLY A 293 17.56 -6.59 18.77
N ASP A 294 18.61 -6.11 18.09
CA ASP A 294 19.99 -6.52 18.39
C ASP A 294 20.50 -5.83 19.66
N LEU A 295 20.05 -6.32 20.81
CA LEU A 295 20.72 -6.12 22.10
C LEU A 295 21.77 -7.23 22.28
N HIS A 296 22.86 -7.19 21.52
CA HIS A 296 24.11 -7.88 21.87
C HIS A 296 25.29 -7.33 21.07
N ARG A 297 25.80 -6.15 21.48
CA ARG A 297 27.24 -5.83 21.43
C ARG A 297 27.57 -4.60 22.27
N ILE A 298 27.25 -4.62 23.54
CA ILE A 298 27.92 -3.78 24.53
C ILE A 298 28.20 -4.73 25.68
N ASP A 299 29.29 -5.49 25.56
CA ASP A 299 29.98 -6.26 26.62
C ASP A 299 31.14 -7.02 25.95
N ALA A 300 32.13 -6.27 25.47
CA ALA A 300 33.46 -6.78 25.15
C ALA A 300 34.46 -5.61 25.16
N GLU A 301 34.35 -4.75 26.17
CA GLU A 301 35.36 -3.75 26.47
C GLU A 301 35.53 -3.74 27.99
N ASN A 302 36.05 -4.86 28.50
CA ASN A 302 36.69 -5.01 29.79
C ASN A 302 37.18 -6.46 29.90
N ASP A 303 38.30 -6.75 29.25
CA ASP A 303 39.21 -7.79 29.74
C ASP A 303 40.60 -7.58 29.14
N THR A 304 41.39 -6.82 29.87
CA THR A 304 42.82 -7.08 30.13
C THR A 304 43.18 -6.25 31.37
N PRO A 305 44.09 -6.69 32.27
CA PRO A 305 45.10 -7.73 32.10
C PRO A 305 45.24 -8.71 33.30
N ILE A 306 45.76 -9.91 33.06
CA ILE A 306 46.66 -10.56 34.03
C ILE A 306 47.92 -10.96 33.27
N GLU A 307 48.99 -10.20 33.54
CA GLU A 307 50.37 -10.59 33.28
C GLU A 307 50.64 -11.92 34.00
N SER A 308 51.01 -12.96 33.24
CA SER A 308 51.78 -14.07 33.81
C SER A 308 53.24 -13.87 33.42
N GLU A 309 54.05 -13.56 34.41
CA GLU A 309 55.51 -13.55 34.35
C GLU A 309 56.06 -14.87 33.77
N ALA A 310 57.18 -14.73 33.05
CA ALA A 310 57.89 -15.74 32.26
C ALA A 310 58.66 -16.78 33.13
N PRO A 311 59.37 -17.77 32.53
CA PRO A 311 60.67 -17.43 31.95
C PRO A 311 60.99 -18.05 30.58
N SER A 312 61.78 -17.24 29.88
CA SER A 312 62.65 -17.49 28.73
C SER A 312 63.35 -18.85 28.68
N LEU A 313 63.30 -19.49 27.52
CA LEU A 313 64.36 -20.38 27.03
C LEU A 313 64.92 -19.78 25.73
N GLU A 314 66.09 -19.16 25.84
CA GLU A 314 66.90 -18.74 24.69
C GLU A 314 67.49 -19.95 23.94
N PRO A 315 67.81 -19.79 22.65
CA PRO A 315 68.43 -20.84 21.84
C PRO A 315 69.95 -20.85 22.06
N SER A 316 70.50 -22.00 22.48
CA SER A 316 71.94 -22.23 22.48
C SER A 316 72.43 -22.49 21.06
N THR A 317 73.14 -21.51 20.50
CA THR A 317 74.00 -21.64 19.32
C THR A 317 75.41 -22.12 19.71
N GLY A 318 76.05 -22.89 18.82
CA GLY A 318 77.48 -23.26 18.84
C GLY A 318 77.73 -24.71 19.27
N GLU A 319 78.64 -25.50 18.68
CA GLU A 319 79.68 -25.26 17.68
C GLU A 319 80.18 -26.62 17.13
N LYS A 320 80.62 -26.62 15.86
CA LYS A 320 81.52 -27.53 15.12
C LYS A 320 82.04 -28.83 15.77
N ALA A 321 81.91 -29.93 15.04
CA ALA A 321 83.03 -30.71 14.46
C ALA A 321 82.51 -31.59 13.31
#